data_AF-B1N536-F1
#
_entry.id   AF-B1N536-F1
#
_cell.length_a   1.000
_cell.length_b   1.000
_cell.length_c   1.000
_cell.angle_alpha   90.00
_cell.angle_beta   90.00
_cell.angle_gamma   90.00
#
_symmetry.space_group_name_H-M   'P 1'
#
loop_
_entity.id
_entity.type
_entity.pdbx_description
1 polymer ?
#
loop_
_entity_poly.entity_id
_entity_poly.type
_entity_poly.pdbx_seq_one_letter_code
_entity_poly.pdbx_strand_id
1 'polypeptide(L)'
;MKLLLAILLFSVFTFAEEEFTIDEDFDLENDDLDEYELDDDDELDDDDELDDDDELHDDDELDDDDELDDDDELDDDDELDDDDELDDDEDGDSEFELEDDDDEERRRRRRRRGSWRRWFRRHHRRPRRHYRRKSHRRHFKRNNRKHRTRNNRRHRRRNNKRKINRRRLAKKSNIKRRANRRINRRRPTRRYNTKKAQRKARSLLRRVKRMLRKRISPKQKRQAKKALKQLKKVIKGKVSPKKAFRQIKKIKRAEKKVERKIRKNSYKASTPSTASKKCSCYKVKALKLKLKKLSKKMCDLKAKISVAKNEIKHQKSKRHHYVKKAEKQIAKLQKKVGSVAKKIATAKVTKQMNKKNAKVVAKKSEKKVVKILKKK
;
A
#
# COMPACT_ATOMS: atom_id res chain seq x y z
N MET A 1 46.16 39.05 -28.58
CA MET A 1 45.90 38.67 -27.17
C MET A 1 44.42 38.54 -26.85
N LYS A 2 43.58 39.57 -27.03
CA LYS A 2 42.13 39.51 -26.70
C LYS A 2 41.36 38.46 -27.54
N LEU A 3 41.70 38.31 -28.82
CA LEU A 3 41.06 37.34 -29.72
C LEU A 3 41.40 35.88 -29.38
N LEU A 4 42.65 35.61 -28.98
CA LEU A 4 43.06 34.29 -28.49
C LEU A 4 42.40 33.91 -27.16
N LEU A 5 42.13 34.90 -26.30
CA LEU A 5 41.43 34.69 -25.03
C LEU A 5 39.93 34.41 -25.25
N ALA A 6 39.32 35.04 -26.26
CA ALA A 6 37.94 34.76 -26.66
C ALA A 6 37.78 33.35 -27.25
N ILE A 7 38.71 32.91 -28.11
CA ILE A 7 38.70 31.56 -28.69
C ILE A 7 38.89 30.48 -27.60
N LEU A 8 39.80 30.72 -26.65
CA LEU A 8 39.97 29.80 -25.52
C LEU A 8 38.73 29.71 -24.63
N LEU A 9 38.07 30.84 -24.34
CA LEU A 9 36.83 30.83 -23.55
C LEU A 9 35.67 30.15 -24.28
N PHE A 10 35.57 30.32 -25.60
CA PHE A 10 34.54 29.66 -26.41
C PHE A 10 34.75 28.14 -26.46
N SER A 11 36.00 27.68 -26.61
CA SER A 11 36.34 26.25 -26.64
C SER A 11 36.09 25.52 -25.31
N VAL A 12 36.21 26.21 -24.17
CA VAL A 12 35.89 25.64 -22.84
C VAL A 12 34.38 25.62 -22.61
N PHE A 13 33.62 26.50 -23.24
CA PHE A 13 32.16 26.54 -23.13
C PHE A 13 31.50 25.43 -23.96
N THR A 14 31.99 25.14 -25.17
CA THR A 14 31.47 24.06 -26.02
C THR A 14 31.77 22.67 -25.45
N PHE A 15 32.92 22.47 -24.80
CA PHE A 15 33.25 21.19 -24.15
C PHE A 15 32.42 20.89 -22.90
N ALA A 16 31.73 21.89 -22.33
CA ALA A 16 30.89 21.73 -21.15
C ALA A 16 29.45 21.30 -21.47
N GLU A 17 28.99 21.46 -22.71
CA GLU A 17 27.65 21.02 -23.15
C GLU A 17 27.66 19.59 -23.70
N GLU A 18 28.80 19.07 -24.15
CA GLU A 18 28.92 17.72 -24.74
C GLU A 18 29.10 16.58 -23.72
N GLU A 19 29.45 16.87 -22.46
CA GLU A 19 29.66 15.84 -21.42
C GLU A 19 28.40 15.56 -20.55
N PHE A 20 27.24 16.07 -20.95
CA PHE A 20 25.96 15.83 -20.27
C PHE A 20 24.98 14.98 -21.11
N THR A 21 25.49 14.07 -21.93
CA THR A 21 24.75 12.86 -22.31
C THR A 21 24.81 11.91 -21.12
N ILE A 22 23.78 11.99 -20.28
CA ILE A 22 23.49 10.94 -19.30
C ILE A 22 23.19 9.69 -20.12
N ASP A 23 24.09 8.70 -20.05
CA ASP A 23 23.76 7.31 -20.38
C ASP A 23 22.67 6.86 -19.40
N GLU A 24 21.41 7.15 -19.76
CA GLU A 24 20.22 6.55 -19.19
C GLU A 24 20.11 5.13 -19.76
N ASP A 25 20.97 4.24 -19.26
CA ASP A 25 20.71 2.79 -19.26
C ASP A 25 19.53 2.54 -18.30
N PHE A 26 18.34 2.89 -18.78
CA PHE A 26 17.07 2.57 -18.16
C PHE A 26 16.59 1.26 -18.78
N ASP A 27 16.97 0.13 -18.17
CA ASP A 27 16.41 -1.20 -18.43
C ASP A 27 14.88 -1.18 -18.23
N LEU A 28 14.13 -0.82 -19.28
CA LEU A 28 12.70 -1.08 -19.42
C LEU A 28 12.53 -2.40 -20.17
N GLU A 29 12.87 -3.48 -19.49
CA GLU A 29 12.29 -4.79 -19.75
C GLU A 29 10.80 -4.71 -19.36
N ASN A 30 9.97 -4.21 -20.28
CA ASN A 30 8.54 -4.41 -20.26
C ASN A 30 8.11 -4.84 -21.66
N ASP A 31 8.08 -6.15 -21.82
CA ASP A 31 7.28 -6.89 -22.78
C ASP A 31 5.84 -6.32 -22.89
N ASP A 32 5.27 -6.48 -24.09
CA ASP A 32 3.85 -6.35 -24.43
C ASP A 32 3.33 -4.92 -24.75
N LEU A 33 3.89 -4.28 -25.78
CA LEU A 33 3.14 -3.33 -26.61
C LEU A 33 2.85 -3.97 -27.96
N ASP A 34 1.66 -4.56 -28.04
CA ASP A 34 1.01 -5.00 -29.26
C ASP A 34 1.03 -3.89 -30.32
N GLU A 35 1.59 -4.27 -31.45
CA GLU A 35 1.48 -3.70 -32.79
C GLU A 35 0.03 -3.32 -33.13
N TYR A 36 -0.28 -2.03 -32.98
CA TYR A 36 -1.42 -1.41 -33.64
C TYR A 36 -0.88 -0.63 -34.84
N GLU A 37 -0.93 -1.26 -36.02
CA GLU A 37 -0.91 -0.58 -37.31
C GLU A 37 -2.07 0.44 -37.33
N LEU A 38 -1.71 1.72 -37.26
CA LEU A 38 -2.58 2.81 -37.67
C LEU A 38 -2.33 3.05 -39.15
N ASP A 39 -3.28 2.57 -39.94
CA ASP A 39 -3.50 2.88 -41.34
C ASP A 39 -3.99 4.35 -41.41
N ASP A 40 -3.04 5.27 -41.57
CA ASP A 40 -3.29 6.68 -41.87
C ASP A 40 -3.31 6.83 -43.39
N ASP A 41 -4.50 6.83 -43.97
CA ASP A 41 -4.75 7.33 -45.33
C ASP A 41 -6.17 7.90 -45.38
N ASP A 42 -6.32 9.15 -44.94
CA ASP A 42 -7.46 9.98 -45.32
C ASP A 42 -6.90 11.34 -45.73
N GLU A 43 -6.75 11.46 -47.06
CA GLU A 43 -6.40 12.65 -47.82
C GLU A 43 -7.30 13.83 -47.42
N LEU A 44 -6.68 14.91 -46.93
CA LEU A 44 -7.32 16.21 -46.80
C LEU A 44 -7.34 16.85 -48.18
N ASP A 45 -8.50 16.81 -48.83
CA ASP A 45 -8.81 17.61 -50.00
C ASP A 45 -9.20 19.03 -49.54
N ASP A 46 -8.36 19.98 -49.94
CA ASP A 46 -8.60 21.42 -49.89
C ASP A 46 -9.66 21.77 -50.95
N ASP A 47 -10.78 22.32 -50.54
CA ASP A 47 -11.43 23.48 -51.18
C ASP A 47 -12.79 23.70 -50.50
N ASP A 48 -12.96 24.83 -49.84
CA ASP A 48 -14.21 25.58 -50.01
C ASP A 48 -13.95 27.05 -49.68
N GLU A 49 -14.08 27.81 -50.75
CA GLU A 49 -13.88 29.24 -50.88
C GLU A 49 -14.86 30.03 -49.99
N LEU A 50 -14.32 31.14 -49.50
CA LEU A 50 -14.88 32.48 -49.30
C LEU A 50 -16.39 32.72 -49.45
N ASP A 51 -16.79 33.70 -48.63
CA ASP A 51 -17.81 34.73 -48.88
C ASP A 51 -19.24 34.37 -48.46
N ASP A 52 -19.66 34.93 -47.32
CA ASP A 52 -20.80 35.85 -47.39
C ASP A 52 -20.82 36.77 -46.15
N ASP A 53 -20.73 38.05 -46.48
CA ASP A 53 -21.10 39.23 -45.72
C ASP A 53 -22.58 39.11 -45.32
N ASP A 54 -22.93 39.29 -44.04
CA ASP A 54 -24.31 39.62 -43.69
C ASP A 54 -24.34 40.42 -42.37
N GLU A 55 -24.22 41.73 -42.54
CA GLU A 55 -24.73 42.74 -41.62
C GLU A 55 -26.25 42.60 -41.51
N LEU A 56 -26.77 42.06 -40.40
CA LEU A 56 -28.16 42.33 -40.00
C LEU A 56 -28.27 42.64 -38.51
N HIS A 57 -28.35 43.95 -38.30
CA HIS A 57 -29.23 44.65 -37.36
C HIS A 57 -30.46 43.83 -36.96
N ASP A 58 -30.69 43.63 -35.66
CA ASP A 58 -32.02 43.87 -35.10
C ASP A 58 -31.94 44.05 -33.57
N ASP A 59 -32.39 45.23 -33.18
CA ASP A 59 -32.69 45.68 -31.84
C ASP A 59 -34.21 45.55 -31.72
N ASP A 60 -34.68 44.47 -31.09
CA ASP A 60 -36.11 44.28 -30.81
C ASP A 60 -36.30 44.00 -29.32
N GLU A 61 -36.46 45.10 -28.58
CA GLU A 61 -37.18 45.15 -27.30
C GLU A 61 -38.68 44.93 -27.53
N LEU A 62 -39.22 43.77 -27.15
CA LEU A 62 -40.64 43.57 -26.80
C LEU A 62 -40.69 42.40 -25.78
N ASP A 63 -40.98 42.62 -24.50
CA ASP A 63 -42.26 43.02 -23.88
C ASP A 63 -43.33 41.91 -23.87
N ASP A 64 -44.09 41.92 -22.77
CA ASP A 64 -45.28 41.17 -22.38
C ASP A 64 -45.18 39.80 -21.69
N ASP A 65 -45.44 39.90 -20.37
CA ASP A 65 -46.40 39.14 -19.56
C ASP A 65 -47.14 37.97 -20.23
N ASP A 66 -47.13 36.84 -19.53
CA ASP A 66 -48.35 36.03 -19.42
C ASP A 66 -48.34 35.30 -18.05
N GLU A 67 -49.03 35.92 -17.09
CA GLU A 67 -49.60 35.28 -15.92
C GLU A 67 -50.67 34.29 -16.36
N LEU A 68 -50.49 32.99 -16.09
CA LEU A 68 -51.61 32.05 -15.95
C LEU A 68 -51.40 31.15 -14.73
N ASP A 69 -51.97 31.66 -13.66
CA ASP A 69 -52.74 30.98 -12.63
C ASP A 69 -53.60 29.84 -13.21
N ASP A 70 -53.52 28.65 -12.61
CA ASP A 70 -54.73 27.88 -12.30
C ASP A 70 -54.42 26.72 -11.34
N ASP A 71 -55.18 26.75 -10.25
CA ASP A 71 -55.39 25.73 -9.24
C ASP A 71 -55.67 24.33 -9.80
N ASP A 72 -55.18 23.32 -9.09
CA ASP A 72 -55.95 22.08 -8.92
C ASP A 72 -55.50 21.40 -7.61
N GLU A 73 -56.15 21.82 -6.53
CA GLU A 73 -56.30 21.06 -5.29
C GLU A 73 -57.18 19.83 -5.56
N LEU A 74 -56.62 18.62 -5.39
CA LEU A 74 -57.41 17.44 -5.02
C LEU A 74 -56.61 16.57 -4.05
N ASP A 75 -56.84 16.86 -2.77
CA ASP A 75 -57.32 15.94 -1.73
C ASP A 75 -57.66 14.51 -2.22
N ASP A 76 -57.05 13.48 -1.62
CA ASP A 76 -57.79 12.54 -0.75
C ASP A 76 -56.87 11.46 -0.15
N ASP A 77 -57.26 11.06 1.05
CA ASP A 77 -56.69 10.09 1.98
C ASP A 77 -56.21 8.74 1.40
N ASP A 78 -55.15 8.21 2.01
CA ASP A 78 -55.19 6.81 2.49
C ASP A 78 -54.12 6.59 3.57
N GLU A 79 -54.55 6.82 4.81
CA GLU A 79 -54.00 6.20 6.01
C GLU A 79 -54.04 4.67 5.86
N LEU A 80 -52.87 4.01 5.83
CA LEU A 80 -52.75 2.64 6.32
C LEU A 80 -51.50 2.52 7.19
N ASP A 81 -51.75 2.83 8.45
CA ASP A 81 -51.24 2.13 9.62
C ASP A 81 -51.29 0.60 9.41
N ASP A 82 -50.14 -0.06 9.52
CA ASP A 82 -50.08 -1.36 10.19
C ASP A 82 -48.63 -1.60 10.64
N ASP A 83 -48.45 -1.36 11.92
CA ASP A 83 -47.54 -2.02 12.84
C ASP A 83 -47.13 -3.44 12.38
N ASP A 84 -45.82 -3.68 12.37
CA ASP A 84 -45.31 -4.98 12.81
C ASP A 84 -43.89 -4.74 13.35
N GLU A 85 -43.88 -4.43 14.64
CA GLU A 85 -42.79 -4.68 15.57
C GLU A 85 -42.15 -6.07 15.37
N LEU A 86 -40.94 -6.19 15.89
CA LEU A 86 -40.17 -7.39 16.30
C LEU A 86 -38.79 -7.41 15.61
N ASP A 87 -37.77 -6.87 16.28
CA ASP A 87 -37.03 -7.54 17.37
C ASP A 87 -36.07 -8.60 16.78
N ASP A 88 -34.77 -8.30 16.84
CA ASP A 88 -33.73 -9.16 17.45
C ASP A 88 -32.35 -8.53 17.14
N ASP A 89 -31.94 -7.63 18.03
CA ASP A 89 -30.70 -7.70 18.79
C ASP A 89 -29.36 -8.13 18.14
N GLU A 90 -28.36 -7.32 18.50
CA GLU A 90 -27.05 -7.78 18.98
C GLU A 90 -25.98 -8.18 17.95
N ASP A 91 -25.17 -7.18 17.59
CA ASP A 91 -23.72 -7.39 17.54
C ASP A 91 -23.04 -6.18 18.20
N GLY A 92 -22.91 -6.30 19.52
CA GLY A 92 -22.28 -5.35 20.41
C GLY A 92 -20.83 -5.05 20.03
N ASP A 93 -20.57 -3.76 19.95
CA ASP A 93 -19.25 -3.14 19.93
C ASP A 93 -18.60 -3.35 21.31
N SER A 94 -17.98 -4.51 21.53
CA SER A 94 -17.18 -4.73 22.74
C SER A 94 -15.79 -4.11 22.55
N GLU A 95 -15.74 -2.81 22.78
CA GLU A 95 -14.54 -2.09 23.14
C GLU A 95 -14.05 -2.67 24.48
N PHE A 96 -13.18 -3.69 24.41
CA PHE A 96 -12.55 -4.29 25.57
C PHE A 96 -11.56 -3.27 26.18
N GLU A 97 -12.07 -2.48 27.10
CA GLU A 97 -11.32 -1.70 28.08
C GLU A 97 -10.54 -2.69 28.97
N LEU A 98 -9.23 -2.82 28.70
CA LEU A 98 -8.31 -3.61 29.51
C LEU A 98 -7.97 -2.81 30.79
N GLU A 99 -8.89 -2.82 31.76
CA GLU A 99 -8.60 -2.34 33.12
C GLU A 99 -7.63 -3.30 33.83
N ASP A 100 -6.38 -2.81 33.95
CA ASP A 100 -5.41 -2.96 35.03
C ASP A 100 -5.69 -4.01 36.15
N ASP A 101 -5.42 -5.28 35.83
CA ASP A 101 -5.33 -6.38 36.82
C ASP A 101 -3.99 -6.37 37.62
N ASP A 102 -3.18 -5.31 37.49
CA ASP A 102 -1.84 -5.20 38.11
C ASP A 102 -1.87 -4.75 39.59
N ASP A 103 -3.01 -4.28 40.09
CA ASP A 103 -3.11 -3.69 41.42
C ASP A 103 -3.27 -4.73 42.55
N GLU A 104 -3.85 -5.90 42.22
CA GLU A 104 -4.05 -7.01 43.17
C GLU A 104 -2.74 -7.76 43.49
N GLU A 105 -1.84 -7.90 42.50
CA GLU A 105 -0.51 -8.47 42.75
C GLU A 105 0.39 -7.51 43.55
N ARG A 106 0.19 -6.19 43.37
CA ARG A 106 0.86 -5.15 44.17
C ARG A 106 0.39 -5.18 45.64
N ARG A 107 -0.91 -5.36 45.91
CA ARG A 107 -1.47 -5.55 47.26
C ARG A 107 -0.94 -6.82 47.94
N ARG A 108 -0.84 -7.94 47.22
CA ARG A 108 -0.28 -9.20 47.77
C ARG A 108 1.21 -9.09 48.18
N ARG A 109 2.01 -8.30 47.46
CA ARG A 109 3.43 -8.09 47.80
C ARG A 109 3.64 -7.22 49.05
N ARG A 110 2.72 -6.28 49.35
CA ARG A 110 2.82 -5.44 50.57
C ARG A 110 2.52 -6.22 51.85
N ARG A 111 1.55 -7.14 51.85
CA ARG A 111 1.20 -7.94 53.05
C ARG A 111 2.33 -8.88 53.53
N ARG A 112 3.23 -9.33 52.65
CA ARG A 112 4.36 -10.20 53.05
C ARG A 112 5.53 -9.47 53.72
N ARG A 113 5.58 -8.14 53.67
CA ARG A 113 6.70 -7.36 54.25
C ARG A 113 6.44 -6.85 55.68
N GLY A 114 5.19 -6.87 56.17
CA GLY A 114 4.84 -6.35 57.50
C GLY A 114 5.19 -7.26 58.68
N SER A 115 5.19 -8.58 58.50
CA SER A 115 5.33 -9.54 59.63
C SER A 115 6.77 -9.74 60.10
N TRP A 116 7.77 -9.46 59.27
CA TRP A 116 9.18 -9.74 59.60
C TRP A 116 9.84 -8.71 60.53
N ARG A 117 9.22 -7.56 60.78
CA ARG A 117 9.78 -6.52 61.66
C ARG A 117 9.54 -6.75 63.16
N ARG A 118 8.67 -7.70 63.55
CA ARG A 118 8.41 -7.98 64.98
C ARG A 118 9.35 -9.01 65.62
N TRP A 119 10.09 -9.80 64.83
CA TRP A 119 10.91 -10.90 65.34
C TRP A 119 12.38 -10.56 65.64
N PHE A 120 12.84 -9.35 65.32
CA PHE A 120 14.26 -8.96 65.54
C PHE A 120 14.54 -8.20 66.83
N ARG A 121 13.60 -8.14 67.79
CA ARG A 121 13.81 -7.45 69.08
C ARG A 121 14.23 -8.34 70.25
N ARG A 122 14.50 -9.63 70.08
CA ARG A 122 15.06 -10.45 71.17
C ARG A 122 16.31 -11.18 70.73
N HIS A 123 17.28 -11.21 71.64
CA HIS A 123 18.57 -11.93 71.58
C HIS A 123 19.80 -11.12 71.14
N HIS A 124 20.04 -10.01 71.84
CA HIS A 124 21.40 -9.71 72.29
C HIS A 124 21.62 -10.33 73.68
N ARG A 125 22.50 -11.34 73.77
CA ARG A 125 23.48 -11.53 74.87
C ARG A 125 24.51 -12.60 74.44
N ARG A 126 25.76 -12.34 74.85
CA ARG A 126 27.10 -12.86 74.48
C ARG A 126 27.29 -14.40 74.67
N PRO A 127 28.33 -15.09 74.11
CA PRO A 127 29.74 -14.70 74.28
C PRO A 127 30.74 -14.87 73.12
N ARG A 128 31.84 -14.14 73.34
CA ARG A 128 33.15 -14.17 72.68
C ARG A 128 33.79 -15.56 72.78
N ARG A 129 34.15 -16.14 71.64
CA ARG A 129 35.35 -16.98 71.34
C ARG A 129 35.00 -17.85 70.13
N HIS A 130 35.51 -17.50 68.94
CA HIS A 130 35.77 -18.38 67.78
C HIS A 130 35.95 -17.54 66.49
N TYR A 131 36.96 -16.67 66.47
CA TYR A 131 37.28 -15.94 65.24
C TYR A 131 38.03 -16.79 64.19
N ARG A 132 38.56 -17.99 64.54
CA ARG A 132 39.22 -18.88 63.56
C ARG A 132 38.31 -19.92 62.87
N ARG A 133 37.19 -20.37 63.46
CA ARG A 133 36.24 -21.32 62.81
C ARG A 133 35.23 -20.67 61.84
N LYS A 134 35.08 -19.35 61.89
CA LYS A 134 34.07 -18.60 61.10
C LYS A 134 34.43 -18.50 59.61
N SER A 135 35.72 -18.50 59.29
CA SER A 135 36.23 -18.48 57.90
C SER A 135 35.89 -19.77 57.15
N HIS A 136 36.26 -20.94 57.69
CA HIS A 136 35.95 -22.23 57.07
C HIS A 136 34.45 -22.48 56.92
N ARG A 137 33.63 -22.08 57.90
CA ARG A 137 32.16 -22.21 57.82
C ARG A 137 31.56 -21.32 56.73
N ARG A 138 32.14 -20.14 56.46
CA ARG A 138 31.71 -19.26 55.34
C ARG A 138 32.09 -19.87 53.99
N HIS A 139 33.28 -20.45 53.87
CA HIS A 139 33.72 -21.13 52.64
C HIS A 139 32.85 -22.35 52.32
N PHE A 140 32.59 -23.22 53.31
CA PHE A 140 31.71 -24.38 53.14
C PHE A 140 30.28 -23.97 52.77
N LYS A 141 29.73 -22.92 53.40
CA LYS A 141 28.43 -22.36 53.01
C LYS A 141 28.42 -21.80 51.59
N ARG A 142 29.52 -21.18 51.12
CA ARG A 142 29.64 -20.66 49.74
C ARG A 142 29.66 -21.81 48.73
N ASN A 143 30.37 -22.90 49.03
CA ASN A 143 30.39 -24.10 48.18
C ASN A 143 29.04 -24.82 48.15
N ASN A 144 28.36 -24.98 49.29
CA ASN A 144 27.01 -25.54 49.33
C ASN A 144 25.98 -24.69 48.57
N ARG A 145 26.12 -23.35 48.60
CA ARG A 145 25.31 -22.46 47.75
C ARG A 145 25.57 -22.72 46.26
N LYS A 146 26.83 -22.88 45.83
CA LYS A 146 27.19 -23.23 44.44
C LYS A 146 26.63 -24.60 44.02
N HIS A 147 26.69 -25.63 44.88
CA HIS A 147 26.11 -26.94 44.58
C HIS A 147 24.58 -26.88 44.48
N ARG A 148 23.92 -26.17 45.41
CA ARG A 148 22.45 -25.99 45.38
C ARG A 148 22.00 -25.25 44.12
N THR A 149 22.71 -24.20 43.70
CA THR A 149 22.38 -23.50 42.44
C THR A 149 22.59 -24.37 41.21
N ARG A 150 23.65 -25.20 41.18
CA ARG A 150 23.89 -26.18 40.08
C ARG A 150 22.79 -27.24 40.01
N ASN A 151 22.36 -27.78 41.15
CA ASN A 151 21.25 -28.75 41.21
C ASN A 151 19.91 -28.12 40.82
N ASN A 152 19.62 -26.90 41.28
CA ASN A 152 18.43 -26.15 40.85
C ASN A 152 18.43 -25.88 39.34
N ARG A 153 19.58 -25.53 38.75
CA ARG A 153 19.71 -25.37 37.30
C ARG A 153 19.46 -26.69 36.56
N ARG A 154 20.01 -27.81 37.04
CA ARG A 154 19.74 -29.15 36.47
C ARG A 154 18.26 -29.51 36.55
N HIS A 155 17.61 -29.26 37.68
CA HIS A 155 16.19 -29.54 37.86
C HIS A 155 15.31 -28.66 36.95
N ARG A 156 15.60 -27.36 36.85
CA ARG A 156 14.93 -26.45 35.90
C ARG A 156 15.08 -26.92 34.45
N ARG A 157 16.28 -27.34 34.03
CA ARG A 157 16.51 -27.91 32.68
C ARG A 157 15.67 -29.17 32.44
N ARG A 158 15.60 -30.09 33.41
CA ARG A 158 14.74 -31.30 33.32
C ARG A 158 13.25 -30.93 33.21
N ASN A 159 12.78 -29.96 34.01
CA ASN A 159 11.39 -29.51 33.98
C ASN A 159 11.04 -28.82 32.67
N ASN A 160 11.94 -27.98 32.14
CA ASN A 160 11.77 -27.36 30.83
C ASN A 160 11.71 -28.41 29.71
N LYS A 161 12.59 -29.42 29.73
CA LYS A 161 12.54 -30.55 28.77
C LYS A 161 11.22 -31.32 28.84
N ARG A 162 10.72 -31.61 30.06
CA ARG A 162 9.39 -32.22 30.27
C ARG A 162 8.25 -31.35 29.74
N LYS A 163 8.29 -30.03 29.97
CA LYS A 163 7.29 -29.07 29.46
C LYS A 163 7.28 -29.02 27.93
N ILE A 164 8.46 -28.98 27.29
CA ILE A 164 8.59 -29.02 25.83
C ILE A 164 8.05 -30.35 25.27
N ASN A 165 8.38 -31.48 25.89
CA ASN A 165 7.87 -32.78 25.46
C ASN A 165 6.34 -32.88 25.60
N ARG A 166 5.75 -32.40 26.70
CA ARG A 166 4.29 -32.31 26.87
C ARG A 166 3.64 -31.47 25.77
N ARG A 167 4.22 -30.30 25.45
CA ARG A 167 3.74 -29.45 24.34
C ARG A 167 3.83 -30.15 22.99
N ARG A 168 4.91 -30.89 22.70
CA ARG A 168 5.07 -31.67 21.46
C ARG A 168 4.02 -32.78 21.36
N LEU A 169 3.78 -33.53 22.43
CA LEU A 169 2.74 -34.57 22.47
C LEU A 169 1.34 -33.99 22.32
N ALA A 170 1.03 -32.88 22.99
CA ALA A 170 -0.25 -32.17 22.84
C ALA A 170 -0.47 -31.64 21.41
N LYS A 171 0.59 -31.15 20.74
CA LYS A 171 0.52 -30.78 19.33
C LYS A 171 0.22 -32.00 18.45
N LYS A 172 0.91 -33.14 18.65
CA LYS A 172 0.64 -34.39 17.91
C LYS A 172 -0.80 -34.90 18.12
N SER A 173 -1.30 -34.89 19.36
CA SER A 173 -2.68 -35.31 19.66
C SER A 173 -3.71 -34.36 19.05
N ASN A 174 -3.47 -33.05 19.07
CA ASN A 174 -4.33 -32.07 18.41
C ASN A 174 -4.35 -32.23 16.89
N ILE A 175 -3.21 -32.53 16.27
CA ILE A 175 -3.13 -32.83 14.83
C ILE A 175 -3.96 -34.09 14.52
N LYS A 176 -3.80 -35.18 15.29
CA LYS A 176 -4.60 -36.42 15.14
C LYS A 176 -6.10 -36.15 15.32
N ARG A 177 -6.49 -35.35 16.33
CA ARG A 177 -7.89 -34.95 16.57
C ARG A 177 -8.44 -34.10 15.43
N ARG A 178 -7.66 -33.16 14.88
CA ARG A 178 -8.04 -32.36 13.70
C ARG A 178 -8.19 -33.25 12.46
N ALA A 179 -7.29 -34.20 12.23
CA ALA A 179 -7.38 -35.17 11.14
C ALA A 179 -8.65 -36.03 11.26
N ASN A 180 -8.94 -36.57 12.45
CA ASN A 180 -10.16 -37.35 12.70
C ASN A 180 -11.43 -36.51 12.55
N ARG A 181 -11.43 -35.24 13.00
CA ARG A 181 -12.54 -34.30 12.73
C ARG A 181 -12.72 -34.06 11.22
N ARG A 182 -11.65 -33.96 10.44
CA ARG A 182 -11.71 -33.85 8.98
C ARG A 182 -12.28 -35.12 8.34
N ILE A 183 -11.88 -36.31 8.80
CA ILE A 183 -12.40 -37.59 8.31
C ILE A 183 -13.89 -37.73 8.64
N ASN A 184 -14.29 -37.41 9.87
CA ASN A 184 -15.69 -37.50 10.31
C ASN A 184 -16.57 -36.45 9.63
N ARG A 185 -16.09 -35.22 9.40
CA ARG A 185 -16.79 -34.21 8.58
C ARG A 185 -16.95 -34.66 7.11
N ARG A 186 -16.02 -35.48 6.60
CA ARG A 186 -16.07 -36.03 5.23
C ARG A 186 -16.94 -37.27 5.09
N ARG A 187 -17.48 -37.84 6.18
CA ARG A 187 -18.46 -38.94 6.16
C ARG A 187 -19.86 -38.43 6.50
N PRO A 188 -20.50 -37.60 5.66
CA PRO A 188 -21.93 -37.41 5.78
C PRO A 188 -22.59 -38.77 5.60
N THR A 189 -23.32 -39.22 6.61
CA THR A 189 -23.99 -40.52 6.60
C THR A 189 -24.85 -40.61 5.33
N ARG A 190 -24.82 -41.77 4.65
CA ARG A 190 -25.55 -42.00 3.39
C ARG A 190 -27.02 -41.58 3.51
N ARG A 191 -27.61 -41.75 4.70
CA ARG A 191 -28.98 -41.36 5.09
C ARG A 191 -29.20 -39.85 5.20
N TYR A 192 -28.21 -39.05 5.65
CA TYR A 192 -28.31 -37.59 5.65
C TYR A 192 -28.31 -37.04 4.22
N ASN A 193 -27.47 -37.61 3.36
CA ASN A 193 -27.36 -37.19 1.96
C ASN A 193 -28.62 -37.51 1.13
N THR A 194 -29.31 -38.63 1.38
CA THR A 194 -30.59 -38.95 0.72
C THR A 194 -31.67 -37.94 1.09
N LYS A 195 -31.89 -37.68 2.40
CA LYS A 195 -32.88 -36.69 2.87
C LYS A 195 -32.59 -35.29 2.31
N LYS A 196 -31.33 -34.87 2.30
CA LYS A 196 -30.91 -33.57 1.73
C LYS A 196 -31.16 -33.49 0.22
N ALA A 197 -30.89 -34.56 -0.53
CA ALA A 197 -31.20 -34.62 -1.96
C ALA A 197 -32.72 -34.56 -2.22
N GLN A 198 -33.52 -35.29 -1.43
CA GLN A 198 -34.98 -35.28 -1.53
C GLN A 198 -35.56 -33.89 -1.24
N ARG A 199 -35.12 -33.19 -0.19
CA ARG A 199 -35.55 -31.80 0.11
C ARG A 199 -35.27 -30.85 -1.06
N LYS A 200 -34.04 -30.89 -1.61
CA LYS A 200 -33.68 -30.09 -2.79
C LYS A 200 -34.50 -30.46 -4.02
N ALA A 201 -34.78 -31.74 -4.24
CA ALA A 201 -35.60 -32.20 -5.35
C ALA A 201 -37.06 -31.73 -5.22
N ARG A 202 -37.64 -31.72 -4.02
CA ARG A 202 -39.00 -31.20 -3.77
C ARG A 202 -39.09 -29.70 -4.06
N SER A 203 -38.11 -28.91 -3.62
CA SER A 203 -38.04 -27.47 -3.92
C SER A 203 -37.95 -27.21 -5.43
N LEU A 204 -37.04 -27.89 -6.15
CA LEU A 204 -36.96 -27.76 -7.61
C LEU A 204 -38.22 -28.25 -8.33
N LEU A 205 -38.88 -29.29 -7.83
CA LEU A 205 -40.13 -29.80 -8.41
C LEU A 205 -41.23 -28.73 -8.39
N ARG A 206 -41.36 -27.97 -7.28
CA ARG A 206 -42.29 -26.83 -7.19
C ARG A 206 -41.96 -25.75 -8.24
N ARG A 207 -40.68 -25.40 -8.37
CA ARG A 207 -40.20 -24.40 -9.35
C ARG A 207 -40.46 -24.83 -10.80
N VAL A 208 -40.14 -26.06 -11.15
CA VAL A 208 -40.37 -26.60 -12.51
C VAL A 208 -41.87 -26.69 -12.83
N LYS A 209 -42.72 -27.02 -11.85
CA LYS A 209 -44.19 -26.96 -12.03
C LYS A 209 -44.67 -25.53 -12.33
N ARG A 210 -44.17 -24.52 -11.60
CA ARG A 210 -44.47 -23.09 -11.88
C ARG A 210 -44.03 -22.68 -13.29
N MET A 211 -42.85 -23.12 -13.74
CA MET A 211 -42.39 -22.83 -15.10
C MET A 211 -43.31 -23.42 -16.19
N LEU A 212 -43.88 -24.59 -15.98
CA LEU A 212 -44.79 -25.20 -16.95
C LEU A 212 -46.10 -24.43 -17.13
N ARG A 213 -46.50 -23.60 -16.16
CA ARG A 213 -47.66 -22.71 -16.26
C ARG A 213 -47.37 -21.44 -17.07
N LYS A 214 -46.09 -21.09 -17.27
CA LYS A 214 -45.70 -19.90 -18.04
C LYS A 214 -45.75 -20.16 -19.55
N ARG A 215 -45.87 -19.10 -20.34
CA ARG A 215 -45.74 -19.14 -21.81
C ARG A 215 -44.27 -19.41 -22.18
N ILE A 216 -43.92 -20.69 -22.30
CA ILE A 216 -42.58 -21.18 -22.69
C ILE A 216 -42.65 -22.03 -23.96
N SER A 217 -41.52 -22.13 -24.68
CA SER A 217 -41.49 -22.84 -25.96
C SER A 217 -41.79 -24.34 -25.81
N PRO A 218 -42.33 -25.02 -26.85
CA PRO A 218 -42.66 -26.44 -26.80
C PRO A 218 -41.44 -27.32 -26.42
N LYS A 219 -40.25 -26.99 -26.92
CA LYS A 219 -38.98 -27.66 -26.57
C LYS A 219 -38.66 -27.53 -25.08
N GLN A 220 -38.86 -26.35 -24.49
CA GLN A 220 -38.67 -26.11 -23.05
C GLN A 220 -39.72 -26.86 -22.21
N LYS A 221 -40.98 -26.92 -22.65
CA LYS A 221 -42.03 -27.73 -22.00
C LYS A 221 -41.67 -29.21 -21.97
N ARG A 222 -41.18 -29.77 -23.08
CA ARG A 222 -40.70 -31.17 -23.17
C ARG A 222 -39.54 -31.42 -22.19
N GLN A 223 -38.56 -30.51 -22.12
CA GLN A 223 -37.44 -30.61 -21.18
C GLN A 223 -37.88 -30.53 -19.71
N ALA A 224 -38.80 -29.61 -19.38
CA ALA A 224 -39.36 -29.47 -18.03
C ALA A 224 -40.14 -30.72 -17.60
N LYS A 225 -40.94 -31.32 -18.49
CA LYS A 225 -41.63 -32.61 -18.24
C LYS A 225 -40.63 -33.75 -17.97
N LYS A 226 -39.53 -33.84 -18.75
CA LYS A 226 -38.45 -34.81 -18.49
C LYS A 226 -37.80 -34.58 -17.12
N ALA A 227 -37.51 -33.32 -16.76
CA ALA A 227 -36.96 -32.96 -15.46
C ALA A 227 -37.90 -33.33 -14.29
N LEU A 228 -39.21 -33.14 -14.44
CA LEU A 228 -40.19 -33.57 -13.43
C LEU A 228 -40.16 -35.08 -13.19
N LYS A 229 -40.10 -35.89 -14.25
CA LYS A 229 -39.98 -37.36 -14.12
C LYS A 229 -38.72 -37.75 -13.36
N GLN A 230 -37.58 -37.11 -13.66
CA GLN A 230 -36.31 -37.35 -12.96
C GLN A 230 -36.36 -36.94 -11.48
N LEU A 231 -36.91 -35.76 -11.17
CA LEU A 231 -37.06 -35.29 -9.79
C LEU A 231 -37.98 -36.20 -8.97
N LYS A 232 -39.08 -36.70 -9.54
CA LYS A 232 -39.96 -37.69 -8.89
C LYS A 232 -39.20 -38.98 -8.54
N LYS A 233 -38.32 -39.48 -9.42
CA LYS A 233 -37.47 -40.66 -9.14
C LYS A 233 -36.52 -40.40 -7.97
N VAL A 234 -35.91 -39.21 -7.90
CA VAL A 234 -35.05 -38.80 -6.78
C VAL A 234 -35.82 -38.71 -5.47
N ILE A 235 -37.02 -38.10 -5.48
CA ILE A 235 -37.86 -37.96 -4.28
C ILE A 235 -38.26 -39.34 -3.72
N LYS A 236 -38.65 -40.27 -4.60
CA LYS A 236 -38.96 -41.66 -4.23
C LYS A 236 -37.74 -42.48 -3.76
N GLY A 237 -36.53 -41.90 -3.77
CA GLY A 237 -35.31 -42.61 -3.35
C GLY A 237 -34.79 -43.65 -4.34
N LYS A 238 -35.35 -43.72 -5.56
CA LYS A 238 -34.95 -44.69 -6.60
C LYS A 238 -33.61 -44.39 -7.28
N VAL A 239 -32.87 -43.38 -6.79
CA VAL A 239 -31.61 -42.91 -7.38
C VAL A 239 -30.58 -42.75 -6.27
N SER A 240 -29.33 -43.19 -6.52
CA SER A 240 -28.26 -43.02 -5.55
C SER A 240 -28.00 -41.53 -5.25
N PRO A 241 -27.61 -41.16 -4.01
CA PRO A 241 -27.47 -39.75 -3.62
C PRO A 241 -26.54 -38.95 -4.55
N LYS A 242 -25.41 -39.56 -4.96
CA LYS A 242 -24.43 -38.94 -5.85
C LYS A 242 -25.02 -38.65 -7.24
N LYS A 243 -25.77 -39.59 -7.81
CA LYS A 243 -26.48 -39.42 -9.09
C LYS A 243 -27.62 -38.39 -8.94
N ALA A 244 -28.36 -38.43 -7.83
CA ALA A 244 -29.41 -37.46 -7.53
C ALA A 244 -28.90 -36.01 -7.47
N PHE A 245 -27.80 -35.75 -6.76
CA PHE A 245 -27.21 -34.40 -6.71
C PHE A 245 -26.74 -33.90 -8.08
N ARG A 246 -26.14 -34.78 -8.91
CA ARG A 246 -25.76 -34.44 -10.28
C ARG A 246 -26.99 -34.07 -11.13
N GLN A 247 -28.07 -34.85 -11.05
CA GLN A 247 -29.33 -34.57 -11.74
C GLN A 247 -29.95 -33.25 -11.28
N ILE A 248 -30.06 -33.03 -9.96
CA ILE A 248 -30.54 -31.78 -9.36
C ILE A 248 -29.73 -30.58 -9.86
N LYS A 249 -28.40 -30.67 -9.91
CA LYS A 249 -27.52 -29.58 -10.39
C LYS A 249 -27.76 -29.29 -11.88
N LYS A 250 -27.89 -30.33 -12.72
CA LYS A 250 -28.18 -30.18 -14.15
C LYS A 250 -29.54 -29.50 -14.37
N ILE A 251 -30.58 -29.97 -13.67
CA ILE A 251 -31.95 -29.41 -13.76
C ILE A 251 -31.98 -27.96 -13.29
N LYS A 252 -31.36 -27.63 -12.15
CA LYS A 252 -31.29 -26.26 -11.63
C LYS A 252 -30.63 -25.28 -12.62
N ARG A 253 -29.56 -25.71 -13.31
CA ARG A 253 -28.89 -24.90 -14.34
C ARG A 253 -29.81 -24.67 -15.55
N ALA A 254 -30.48 -25.71 -16.03
CA ALA A 254 -31.41 -25.60 -17.15
C ALA A 254 -32.60 -24.69 -16.81
N GLU A 255 -33.16 -24.85 -15.61
CA GLU A 255 -34.24 -24.01 -15.08
C GLU A 255 -33.85 -22.53 -15.06
N LYS A 256 -32.68 -22.19 -14.48
CA LYS A 256 -32.18 -20.80 -14.43
C LYS A 256 -31.97 -20.19 -15.82
N LYS A 257 -31.57 -21.00 -16.82
CA LYS A 257 -31.45 -20.54 -18.21
C LYS A 257 -32.82 -20.19 -18.81
N VAL A 258 -33.83 -21.02 -18.58
CA VAL A 258 -35.21 -20.76 -19.04
C VAL A 258 -35.78 -19.53 -18.34
N GLU A 259 -35.61 -19.42 -17.02
CA GLU A 259 -36.08 -18.27 -16.24
C GLU A 259 -35.47 -16.94 -16.72
N ARG A 260 -34.17 -16.92 -17.04
CA ARG A 260 -33.51 -15.74 -17.64
C ARG A 260 -34.10 -15.36 -18.98
N LYS A 261 -34.42 -16.33 -19.84
CA LYS A 261 -35.06 -16.06 -21.14
C LYS A 261 -36.46 -15.48 -20.97
N ILE A 262 -37.25 -16.03 -20.04
CA ILE A 262 -38.58 -15.50 -19.72
C ILE A 262 -38.47 -14.05 -19.24
N ARG A 263 -37.54 -13.74 -18.32
CA ARG A 263 -37.33 -12.37 -17.83
C ARG A 263 -36.88 -11.41 -18.92
N LYS A 264 -36.01 -11.83 -19.83
CA LYS A 264 -35.59 -11.02 -20.98
C LYS A 264 -36.76 -10.71 -21.92
N ASN A 265 -37.61 -11.70 -22.19
CA ASN A 265 -38.77 -11.52 -23.05
C ASN A 265 -39.85 -10.65 -22.38
N SER A 266 -40.07 -10.81 -21.06
CA SER A 266 -41.01 -9.93 -20.34
C SER A 266 -40.49 -8.50 -20.29
N TYR A 267 -39.19 -8.30 -20.06
CA TYR A 267 -38.58 -6.97 -20.09
C TYR A 267 -38.71 -6.32 -21.47
N LYS A 268 -38.41 -7.04 -22.55
CA LYS A 268 -38.61 -6.54 -23.92
C LYS A 268 -40.07 -6.19 -24.23
N ALA A 269 -41.03 -6.90 -23.65
CA ALA A 269 -42.45 -6.63 -23.83
C ALA A 269 -42.96 -5.47 -22.94
N SER A 270 -42.35 -5.26 -21.78
CA SER A 270 -42.71 -4.18 -20.84
C SER A 270 -41.95 -2.88 -21.09
N THR A 271 -40.85 -2.91 -21.85
CA THR A 271 -40.23 -1.69 -22.36
C THR A 271 -41.03 -1.24 -23.57
N PRO A 272 -41.87 -0.18 -23.50
CA PRO A 272 -42.38 0.46 -24.71
C PRO A 272 -41.16 0.78 -25.57
N SER A 273 -41.22 0.49 -26.87
CA SER A 273 -40.13 0.78 -27.80
C SER A 273 -39.68 2.22 -27.59
N THR A 274 -38.49 2.40 -27.03
CA THR A 274 -37.90 3.71 -26.72
C THR A 274 -37.50 4.49 -27.97
N ALA A 275 -38.13 4.19 -29.10
CA ALA A 275 -37.94 4.88 -30.37
C ALA A 275 -38.60 6.27 -30.36
N SER A 276 -39.59 6.54 -29.50
CA SER A 276 -40.34 7.80 -29.60
C SER A 276 -40.16 8.83 -28.48
N LYS A 277 -39.57 8.53 -27.32
CA LYS A 277 -39.40 9.54 -26.24
C LYS A 277 -38.14 9.32 -25.39
N LYS A 278 -36.95 9.53 -25.96
CA LYS A 278 -35.79 9.88 -25.11
C LYS A 278 -35.98 11.32 -24.65
N CYS A 279 -36.71 11.50 -23.56
CA CYS A 279 -36.87 12.80 -22.89
C CYS A 279 -35.49 13.47 -22.74
N SER A 280 -35.41 14.74 -23.13
CA SER A 280 -34.21 15.61 -23.09
C SER A 280 -33.45 15.50 -21.75
N CYS A 281 -34.15 15.18 -20.66
CA CYS A 281 -33.60 14.98 -19.31
C CYS A 281 -32.47 13.93 -19.23
N TYR A 282 -32.47 12.88 -20.06
CA TYR A 282 -31.39 11.87 -20.05
C TYR A 282 -30.10 12.39 -20.70
N LYS A 283 -30.22 13.20 -21.75
CA LYS A 283 -29.07 13.87 -22.38
C LYS A 283 -28.44 14.85 -21.37
N VAL A 284 -29.27 15.64 -20.68
CA VAL A 284 -28.82 16.57 -19.63
C VAL A 284 -28.14 15.84 -18.48
N LYS A 285 -28.71 14.74 -17.96
CA LYS A 285 -28.06 13.93 -16.90
C LYS A 285 -26.72 13.34 -17.35
N ALA A 286 -26.61 12.88 -18.59
CA ALA A 286 -25.36 12.37 -19.14
C ALA A 286 -24.29 13.49 -19.25
N LEU A 287 -24.67 14.67 -19.72
CA LEU A 287 -23.79 15.84 -19.78
C LEU A 287 -23.33 16.29 -18.38
N LYS A 288 -24.24 16.35 -17.39
CA LYS A 288 -23.89 16.65 -15.98
C LYS A 288 -22.85 15.65 -15.42
N LEU A 289 -22.98 14.36 -15.74
CA LEU A 289 -21.99 13.36 -15.34
C LEU A 289 -20.63 13.53 -16.05
N LYS A 290 -20.63 13.89 -17.34
CA LYS A 290 -19.40 14.21 -18.07
C LYS A 290 -18.70 15.43 -17.46
N LEU A 291 -19.45 16.48 -17.15
CA LEU A 291 -18.92 17.70 -16.52
C LEU A 291 -18.32 17.40 -15.13
N LYS A 292 -18.99 16.60 -14.29
CA LYS A 292 -18.42 16.14 -13.00
C LYS A 292 -17.12 15.37 -13.17
N LYS A 293 -17.00 14.50 -14.19
CA LYS A 293 -15.76 13.77 -14.47
C LYS A 293 -14.63 14.71 -14.91
N LEU A 294 -14.93 15.70 -15.76
CA LEU A 294 -13.96 16.70 -16.20
C LEU A 294 -13.49 17.59 -15.04
N SER A 295 -14.42 18.04 -14.19
CA SER A 295 -14.11 18.80 -12.98
C SER A 295 -13.16 18.03 -12.05
N LYS A 296 -13.40 16.72 -11.84
CA LYS A 296 -12.49 15.88 -11.06
C LYS A 296 -11.08 15.78 -11.69
N LYS A 297 -11.00 15.58 -13.01
CA LYS A 297 -9.71 15.56 -13.74
C LYS A 297 -8.96 16.88 -13.59
N MET A 298 -9.67 18.02 -13.63
CA MET A 298 -9.07 19.34 -13.42
C MET A 298 -8.49 19.51 -12.01
N CYS A 299 -9.16 19.00 -10.98
CA CYS A 299 -8.63 19.00 -9.61
C CYS A 299 -7.35 18.14 -9.50
N ASP A 300 -7.33 16.95 -10.11
CA ASP A 300 -6.16 16.08 -10.11
C ASP A 300 -4.96 16.72 -10.83
N LEU A 301 -5.21 17.41 -11.95
CA LEU A 301 -4.17 18.17 -12.67
C LEU A 301 -3.63 19.33 -11.84
N LYS A 302 -4.50 20.09 -11.16
CA LYS A 302 -4.06 21.17 -10.25
C LYS A 302 -3.17 20.63 -9.11
N ALA A 303 -3.50 19.47 -8.56
CA ALA A 303 -2.69 18.82 -7.55
C ALA A 303 -1.30 18.41 -8.09
N LYS A 304 -1.24 17.81 -9.29
CA LYS A 304 0.02 17.46 -9.96
C LYS A 304 0.89 18.69 -10.24
N ILE A 305 0.31 19.79 -10.73
CA ILE A 305 1.02 21.05 -10.96
C ILE A 305 1.61 21.60 -9.64
N SER A 306 0.86 21.51 -8.55
CA SER A 306 1.34 21.94 -7.22
C SER A 306 2.55 21.13 -6.75
N VAL A 307 2.51 19.80 -6.91
CA VAL A 307 3.65 18.92 -6.59
C VAL A 307 4.88 19.26 -7.44
N ALA A 308 4.70 19.45 -8.75
CA ALA A 308 5.79 19.82 -9.66
C ALA A 308 6.44 21.17 -9.27
N LYS A 309 5.63 22.17 -8.91
CA LYS A 309 6.13 23.48 -8.43
C LYS A 309 7.00 23.34 -7.18
N ASN A 310 6.60 22.49 -6.24
CA ASN A 310 7.36 22.24 -5.01
C ASN A 310 8.69 21.52 -5.30
N GLU A 311 8.69 20.55 -6.22
CA GLU A 311 9.91 19.85 -6.62
C GLU A 311 10.91 20.80 -7.31
N ILE A 312 10.43 21.65 -8.22
CA ILE A 312 11.28 22.69 -8.86
C ILE A 312 11.88 23.62 -7.81
N LYS A 313 11.09 24.04 -6.82
CA LYS A 313 11.59 24.89 -5.71
C LYS A 313 12.67 24.18 -4.90
N HIS A 314 12.49 22.89 -4.59
CA HIS A 314 13.47 22.07 -3.89
C HIS A 314 14.77 21.91 -4.69
N GLN A 315 14.67 21.63 -5.98
CA GLN A 315 15.82 21.51 -6.88
C GLN A 315 16.59 22.82 -6.99
N LYS A 316 15.90 23.97 -7.09
CA LYS A 316 16.54 25.30 -7.05
C LYS A 316 17.33 25.53 -5.76
N SER A 317 16.75 25.17 -4.60
CA SER A 317 17.42 25.25 -3.30
C SER A 317 18.68 24.36 -3.24
N LYS A 318 18.58 23.11 -3.72
CA LYS A 318 19.73 22.20 -3.82
C LYS A 318 20.84 22.76 -4.72
N ARG A 319 20.50 23.24 -5.92
CA ARG A 319 21.45 23.86 -6.86
C ARG A 319 22.17 25.05 -6.21
N HIS A 320 21.43 25.95 -5.56
CA HIS A 320 22.00 27.08 -4.84
C HIS A 320 22.97 26.64 -3.72
N HIS A 321 22.64 25.58 -2.98
CA HIS A 321 23.55 25.03 -1.97
C HIS A 321 24.86 24.51 -2.58
N TYR A 322 24.78 23.77 -3.69
CA TYR A 322 25.97 23.24 -4.38
C TYR A 322 26.85 24.36 -4.95
N VAL A 323 26.25 25.37 -5.59
CA VAL A 323 26.97 26.55 -6.10
C VAL A 323 27.72 27.25 -4.97
N LYS A 324 27.05 27.54 -3.85
CA LYS A 324 27.67 28.18 -2.67
C LYS A 324 28.80 27.33 -2.07
N LYS A 325 28.70 26.00 -2.13
CA LYS A 325 29.75 25.09 -1.69
C LYS A 325 30.96 25.14 -2.63
N ALA A 326 30.72 25.14 -3.94
CA ALA A 326 31.76 25.26 -4.97
C ALA A 326 32.50 26.60 -4.87
N GLU A 327 31.78 27.72 -4.73
CA GLU A 327 32.36 29.06 -4.53
C GLU A 327 33.31 29.10 -3.32
N LYS A 328 32.91 28.50 -2.18
CA LYS A 328 33.77 28.38 -0.99
C LYS A 328 35.03 27.55 -1.27
N GLN A 329 34.95 26.52 -2.09
CA GLN A 329 36.10 25.71 -2.48
C GLN A 329 37.04 26.49 -3.42
N ILE A 330 36.50 27.18 -4.42
CA ILE A 330 37.24 28.06 -5.32
C ILE A 330 37.98 29.14 -4.52
N ALA A 331 37.31 29.81 -3.58
CA ALA A 331 37.95 30.81 -2.71
C ALA A 331 39.10 30.22 -1.87
N LYS A 332 38.97 28.98 -1.37
CA LYS A 332 40.05 28.28 -0.67
C LYS A 332 41.23 27.99 -1.60
N LEU A 333 40.97 27.53 -2.83
CA LEU A 333 42.00 27.25 -3.83
C LEU A 333 42.72 28.53 -4.25
N GLN A 334 42.00 29.62 -4.51
CA GLN A 334 42.58 30.93 -4.83
C GLN A 334 43.53 31.42 -3.73
N LYS A 335 43.16 31.27 -2.44
CA LYS A 335 44.05 31.59 -1.30
C LYS A 335 45.33 30.73 -1.32
N LYS A 336 45.21 29.43 -1.59
CA LYS A 336 46.37 28.52 -1.70
C LYS A 336 47.29 28.93 -2.85
N VAL A 337 46.73 29.17 -4.04
CA VAL A 337 47.47 29.62 -5.22
C VAL A 337 48.19 30.94 -4.93
N GLY A 338 47.51 31.92 -4.32
CA GLY A 338 48.11 33.18 -3.89
C GLY A 338 49.28 33.01 -2.91
N SER A 339 49.17 32.06 -1.97
CA SER A 339 50.25 31.75 -1.01
C SER A 339 51.47 31.12 -1.69
N VAL A 340 51.26 30.24 -2.68
CA VAL A 340 52.32 29.61 -3.48
C VAL A 340 52.98 30.63 -4.38
N ALA A 341 52.21 31.50 -5.04
CA ALA A 341 52.72 32.59 -5.87
C ALA A 341 53.65 33.52 -5.06
N LYS A 342 53.26 33.89 -3.83
CA LYS A 342 54.12 34.67 -2.91
C LYS A 342 55.43 33.94 -2.58
N LYS A 343 55.38 32.64 -2.27
CA LYS A 343 56.58 31.81 -2.01
C LYS A 343 57.51 31.73 -3.22
N ILE A 344 56.96 31.59 -4.43
CA ILE A 344 57.74 31.59 -5.68
C ILE A 344 58.41 32.95 -5.89
N ALA A 345 57.68 34.05 -5.64
CA ALA A 345 58.24 35.39 -5.76
C ALA A 345 59.40 35.63 -4.78
N THR A 346 59.25 35.27 -3.50
CA THR A 346 60.34 35.39 -2.52
C THR A 346 61.53 34.51 -2.88
N ALA A 347 61.31 33.26 -3.33
CA ALA A 347 62.37 32.36 -3.79
C ALA A 347 63.13 32.92 -5.02
N LYS A 348 62.44 33.59 -5.94
CA LYS A 348 63.10 34.27 -7.08
C LYS A 348 64.00 35.41 -6.61
N VAL A 349 63.53 36.23 -5.67
CA VAL A 349 64.31 37.34 -5.10
C VAL A 349 65.53 36.85 -4.33
N THR A 350 65.38 35.83 -3.48
CA THR A 350 66.52 35.25 -2.73
C THR A 350 67.54 34.61 -3.67
N LYS A 351 67.10 33.91 -4.73
CA LYS A 351 68.01 33.37 -5.77
C LYS A 351 68.80 34.50 -6.46
N GLN A 352 68.16 35.64 -6.74
CA GLN A 352 68.85 36.81 -7.30
C GLN A 352 69.85 37.42 -6.31
N MET A 353 69.49 37.58 -5.04
CA MET A 353 70.40 38.08 -4.00
C MET A 353 71.61 37.16 -3.79
N ASN A 354 71.38 35.85 -3.71
CA ASN A 354 72.46 34.86 -3.59
C ASN A 354 73.40 34.90 -4.81
N LYS A 355 72.86 35.07 -6.03
CA LYS A 355 73.67 35.26 -7.25
C LYS A 355 74.51 36.54 -7.17
N LYS A 356 73.98 37.64 -6.64
CA LYS A 356 74.73 38.89 -6.42
C LYS A 356 75.83 38.70 -5.36
N ASN A 357 75.52 38.07 -4.23
CA ASN A 357 76.48 37.81 -3.16
C ASN A 357 77.61 36.88 -3.61
N ALA A 358 77.31 35.82 -4.36
CA ALA A 358 78.31 34.93 -4.93
C ALA A 358 79.30 35.68 -5.84
N LYS A 359 78.81 36.60 -6.69
CA LYS A 359 79.67 37.48 -7.51
C LYS A 359 80.57 38.38 -6.65
N VAL A 360 80.07 38.92 -5.54
CA VAL A 360 80.86 39.76 -4.63
C VAL A 360 81.94 38.94 -3.93
N VAL A 361 81.63 37.73 -3.48
CA VAL A 361 82.59 36.81 -2.85
C VAL A 361 83.68 36.41 -3.86
N ALA A 362 83.31 36.05 -5.08
CA ALA A 362 84.25 35.73 -6.16
C ALA A 362 85.23 36.89 -6.43
N LYS A 363 84.72 38.12 -6.55
CA LYS A 363 85.56 39.33 -6.69
C LYS A 363 86.49 39.54 -5.50
N LYS A 364 86.05 39.23 -4.27
CA LYS A 364 86.89 39.34 -3.07
C LYS A 364 87.99 38.27 -3.05
N SER A 365 87.71 37.03 -3.46
CA SER A 365 88.74 35.99 -3.58
C SER A 365 89.77 36.32 -4.66
N GLU A 366 89.34 36.81 -5.83
CA GLU A 366 90.25 37.29 -6.88
C GLU A 366 91.19 38.37 -6.36
N LYS A 367 90.67 39.38 -5.66
CA LYS A 367 91.49 40.44 -5.04
C LYS A 367 92.49 39.90 -4.01
N LYS A 368 92.11 38.89 -3.21
CA LYS A 368 93.03 38.25 -2.25
C LYS A 368 94.17 37.50 -2.96
N VAL A 369 93.87 36.77 -4.03
CA VAL A 369 94.86 36.05 -4.84
C VAL A 369 95.86 37.03 -5.46
N VAL A 370 95.39 38.13 -6.06
CA VAL A 370 96.26 39.19 -6.61
C VAL A 370 97.16 39.80 -5.54
N LYS A 371 96.65 39.99 -4.31
CA LYS A 371 97.42 40.55 -3.20
C LYS A 371 98.50 39.60 -2.67
N ILE A 372 98.26 38.28 -2.74
CA ILE A 372 99.26 37.26 -2.38
C ILE A 372 100.36 37.19 -3.45
N LEU A 373 100.00 37.25 -4.74
CA LEU A 373 100.96 37.23 -5.84
C LEU A 373 101.90 38.43 -5.84
N LYS A 374 101.44 39.62 -5.42
CA LYS A 374 102.28 40.83 -5.30
C LYS A 374 103.23 40.84 -4.09
N LYS A 375 103.15 39.85 -3.20
CA LYS A 375 104.00 39.72 -2.00
C LYS A 375 105.08 38.64 -2.13
N LYS A 376 105.08 37.90 -3.22
CA LYS A 376 106.21 37.10 -3.68
C LYS A 376 106.96 37.93 -4.72
#